data_AF-A0A9Q3SXY7-F1
#
_entry.id   AF-A0A9Q3SXY7-F1
#
_cell.length_a   1.000
_cell.length_b   1.000
_cell.length_c   1.000
_cell.angle_alpha   90.00
_cell.angle_beta   90.00
_cell.angle_gamma   90.00
#
_symmetry.space_group_name_H-M   'P 1'
#
loop_
_entity.id
_entity.type
_entity.pdbx_description
1 polymer ?
#
loop_
_entity_poly.entity_id
_entity_poly.type
_entity_poly.pdbx_seq_one_letter_code
_entity_poly.pdbx_strand_id
1 'polypeptide(L)'
;MEYSELSKTDLMGLLAQAYQVLSDKKEREDQIATINRRVHQTLNKPVGFQGVLKWGIPAAAFLIVHVIVYSVLGIGVGIISGGFAAYYAYNYSSGKKDKALAKEKVAQYRQLASKAKNELEIYQSSDAFIDSLDFLLPEMKDIYAVAALYNILNSGRADNWKEAINKYDTEIHRFRQEQNQQEIINNQKQQMMNAEQNNILLNRVTTSIGAQNAMIATQIAQIDNINKTTTSIGSDINAIKNR
;
A
#
# COMPACT_ATOMS: atom_id res chain seq x y z
N MET A 1 -42.70 11.29 11.46
CA MET A 1 -43.27 10.22 12.31
C MET A 1 -42.21 9.80 13.30
N GLU A 2 -42.56 9.51 14.54
CA GLU A 2 -41.62 8.95 15.50
C GLU A 2 -41.39 7.47 15.14
N TYR A 3 -40.25 7.16 14.50
CA TYR A 3 -39.91 5.80 14.05
C TYR A 3 -39.78 4.79 15.23
N SER A 4 -39.88 5.26 16.47
CA SER A 4 -39.97 4.49 17.71
C SER A 4 -41.26 3.68 17.84
N GLU A 5 -42.33 4.04 17.12
CA GLU A 5 -43.64 3.36 17.19
C GLU A 5 -43.85 2.30 16.10
N LEU A 6 -42.92 2.16 15.15
CA LEU A 6 -43.00 1.16 14.09
C LEU A 6 -42.83 -0.26 14.64
N SER A 7 -43.56 -1.21 14.05
CA SER A 7 -43.38 -2.62 14.40
C SER A 7 -42.00 -3.09 13.96
N LYS A 8 -41.45 -4.08 14.68
CA LYS A 8 -40.17 -4.71 14.33
C LYS A 8 -40.13 -5.20 12.89
N THR A 9 -41.24 -5.76 12.39
CA THR A 9 -41.37 -6.25 11.02
C THR A 9 -41.26 -5.11 10.01
N ASP A 10 -41.93 -3.99 10.27
CA ASP A 10 -41.89 -2.81 9.38
C ASP A 10 -40.48 -2.19 9.36
N LEU A 11 -39.84 -2.08 10.53
CA LEU A 11 -38.44 -1.61 10.65
C LEU A 11 -37.48 -2.50 9.86
N MET A 12 -37.63 -3.82 9.95
CA MET A 12 -36.83 -4.76 9.16
C MET A 12 -37.08 -4.62 7.65
N GLY A 13 -38.32 -4.33 7.25
CA GLY A 13 -38.66 -4.02 5.85
C GLY A 13 -37.96 -2.75 5.35
N LEU A 14 -38.01 -1.67 6.14
CA LEU A 14 -37.33 -0.42 5.82
C LEU A 14 -35.80 -0.58 5.76
N LEU A 15 -35.22 -1.33 6.69
CA LEU A 15 -33.78 -1.63 6.68
C LEU A 15 -33.37 -2.48 5.48
N ALA A 16 -34.21 -3.43 5.05
CA ALA A 16 -33.94 -4.22 3.85
C ALA A 16 -33.97 -3.33 2.60
N GLN A 17 -34.92 -2.41 2.50
CA GLN A 17 -34.99 -1.44 1.41
C GLN A 17 -33.78 -0.50 1.41
N ALA A 18 -33.43 0.06 2.57
CA ALA A 18 -32.24 0.89 2.75
C ALA A 18 -30.96 0.14 2.35
N TYR A 19 -30.84 -1.14 2.74
CA TYR A 19 -29.70 -1.97 2.38
C TYR A 19 -29.59 -2.17 0.88
N GLN A 20 -30.71 -2.45 0.20
CA GLN A 20 -30.74 -2.62 -1.25
C GLN A 20 -30.29 -1.35 -1.97
N VAL A 21 -30.82 -0.19 -1.58
CA VAL A 21 -30.45 1.11 -2.16
C VAL A 21 -28.98 1.45 -1.94
N LEU A 22 -28.45 1.18 -0.74
CA LEU A 22 -27.03 1.39 -0.42
C LEU A 22 -26.11 0.37 -1.13
N SER A 23 -26.57 -0.86 -1.32
CA SER A 23 -25.88 -1.89 -2.10
C SER A 23 -25.76 -1.49 -3.58
N ASP A 24 -26.85 -1.03 -4.18
CA ASP A 24 -26.87 -0.55 -5.57
C ASP A 24 -25.93 0.66 -5.75
N LYS A 25 -25.95 1.59 -4.79
CA LYS A 25 -25.00 2.72 -4.74
C LYS A 25 -23.56 2.21 -4.70
N LYS A 26 -23.26 1.25 -3.82
CA LYS A 26 -21.92 0.68 -3.64
C LYS A 26 -21.43 -0.03 -4.90
N GLU A 27 -22.30 -0.78 -5.58
CA GLU A 27 -21.97 -1.44 -6.84
C GLU A 27 -21.58 -0.41 -7.91
N ARG A 28 -22.35 0.67 -8.06
CA ARG A 28 -22.04 1.75 -9.01
C ARG A 28 -20.71 2.45 -8.67
N GLU A 29 -20.43 2.69 -7.40
CA GLU A 29 -19.13 3.24 -6.96
C GLU A 29 -17.96 2.31 -7.33
N ASP A 30 -18.11 1.00 -7.14
CA ASP A 30 -17.08 0.01 -7.47
C ASP A 30 -16.88 -0.14 -8.98
N GLN A 31 -17.95 0.02 -9.78
CA GLN A 31 -17.86 0.11 -11.23
C GLN A 31 -17.05 1.35 -11.66
N ILE A 32 -17.32 2.53 -11.08
CA ILE A 32 -16.54 3.76 -11.33
C ILE A 32 -15.07 3.56 -10.94
N ALA A 33 -14.80 2.96 -9.78
CA ALA A 33 -13.44 2.66 -9.32
C ALA A 33 -12.72 1.72 -10.30
N THR A 34 -13.42 0.71 -10.83
CA THR A 34 -12.89 -0.21 -11.83
C THR A 34 -12.56 0.50 -13.15
N ILE A 35 -13.44 1.40 -13.62
CA ILE A 35 -13.18 2.22 -14.81
C ILE A 35 -11.96 3.11 -14.58
N ASN A 36 -11.85 3.78 -13.44
CA ASN A 36 -10.71 4.62 -13.08
C ASN A 36 -9.40 3.83 -13.00
N ARG A 37 -9.44 2.61 -12.45
CA ARG A 37 -8.28 1.70 -12.45
C ARG A 37 -7.87 1.32 -13.87
N ARG A 38 -8.84 1.05 -14.76
CA ARG A 38 -8.56 0.78 -16.19
C ARG A 38 -7.98 2.01 -16.90
N VAL A 39 -8.43 3.22 -16.57
CA VAL A 39 -7.83 4.48 -17.05
C VAL A 39 -6.37 4.57 -16.61
N HIS A 40 -6.10 4.35 -15.31
CA HIS A 40 -4.74 4.42 -14.76
C HIS A 40 -3.82 3.35 -15.36
N GLN A 41 -4.31 2.12 -15.51
CA GLN A 41 -3.57 1.05 -16.18
C GLN A 41 -3.31 1.35 -17.65
N THR A 42 -4.27 1.94 -18.38
CA THR A 42 -4.09 2.30 -19.79
C THR A 42 -3.11 3.46 -19.97
N LEU A 43 -3.08 4.41 -19.02
CA LEU A 43 -2.10 5.50 -18.98
C LEU A 43 -0.69 5.02 -18.61
N ASN A 44 -0.58 4.06 -17.68
CA ASN A 44 0.69 3.59 -17.14
C ASN A 44 1.21 2.30 -17.80
N LYS A 45 0.55 1.81 -18.86
CA LYS A 45 1.13 0.77 -19.71
C LYS A 45 2.45 1.31 -20.27
N PRO A 46 3.60 0.66 -20.01
CA PRO A 46 4.89 1.14 -20.50
C PRO A 46 4.86 1.14 -22.03
N VAL A 47 4.78 2.33 -22.63
CA VAL A 47 4.87 2.54 -24.07
C VAL A 47 6.31 2.89 -24.45
N GLY A 48 6.88 2.12 -25.37
CA GLY A 48 8.23 2.31 -25.91
C GLY A 48 9.25 1.24 -25.53
N PHE A 49 10.52 1.50 -25.85
CA PHE A 49 11.66 0.56 -25.80
C PHE A 49 11.83 -0.18 -24.46
N GLN A 50 11.45 0.42 -23.32
CA GLN A 50 11.51 -0.24 -22.01
C GLN A 50 10.46 -1.34 -21.79
N GLY A 51 9.29 -1.27 -22.45
CA GLY A 51 8.28 -2.33 -22.41
C GLY A 51 8.71 -3.57 -23.21
N VAL A 52 9.38 -3.34 -24.35
CA VAL A 52 10.00 -4.39 -25.19
C VAL A 52 11.14 -5.09 -24.44
N LEU A 53 11.94 -4.35 -23.69
CA LEU A 53 13.02 -4.94 -22.87
C LEU A 53 12.48 -5.78 -21.69
N LYS A 54 11.44 -5.32 -20.98
CA LYS A 54 10.92 -6.04 -19.80
C LYS A 54 10.06 -7.26 -20.15
N TRP A 55 9.31 -7.23 -21.25
CA TRP A 55 8.38 -8.32 -21.61
C TRP A 55 8.63 -8.96 -22.98
N GLY A 56 9.24 -8.22 -23.91
CA GLY A 56 9.58 -8.74 -25.24
C GLY A 56 10.81 -9.64 -25.24
N ILE A 57 11.84 -9.36 -24.43
CA ILE A 57 13.03 -10.22 -24.31
C ILE A 57 12.68 -11.59 -23.70
N PRO A 58 11.90 -11.70 -22.60
CA PRO A 58 11.48 -13.00 -22.07
C PRO A 58 10.62 -13.79 -23.07
N ALA A 59 9.70 -13.15 -23.80
CA ALA A 59 8.86 -13.82 -24.79
C ALA A 59 9.65 -14.28 -26.03
N ALA A 60 10.59 -13.45 -26.51
CA ALA A 60 11.49 -13.82 -27.61
C ALA A 60 12.46 -14.93 -27.20
N ALA A 61 13.01 -14.88 -25.98
CA ALA A 61 13.85 -15.94 -25.44
C ALA A 61 13.06 -17.25 -25.26
N PHE A 62 11.80 -17.19 -24.82
CA PHE A 62 10.94 -18.37 -24.70
C PHE A 62 10.62 -19.00 -26.06
N LEU A 63 10.37 -18.19 -27.10
CA LEU A 63 10.20 -18.66 -28.49
C LEU A 63 11.49 -19.22 -29.09
N ILE A 64 12.64 -18.59 -28.85
CA ILE A 64 13.95 -19.08 -29.31
C ILE A 64 14.27 -20.41 -28.62
N VAL A 65 14.04 -20.53 -27.32
CA VAL A 65 14.24 -21.79 -26.58
C VAL A 65 13.24 -22.86 -27.04
N HIS A 66 11.96 -22.52 -27.27
CA HIS A 66 10.99 -23.46 -27.83
C HIS A 66 11.38 -23.92 -29.24
N VAL A 67 11.85 -23.01 -30.09
CA VAL A 67 12.29 -23.35 -31.45
C VAL A 67 13.55 -24.21 -31.41
N ILE A 68 14.55 -23.92 -30.57
CA ILE A 68 15.79 -24.71 -30.46
C ILE A 68 15.54 -26.10 -29.88
N VAL A 69 14.65 -26.22 -28.89
CA VAL A 69 14.31 -27.51 -28.26
C VAL A 69 13.48 -28.40 -29.20
N TYR A 70 12.68 -27.81 -30.10
CA TYR A 70 11.86 -28.57 -31.07
C TYR A 70 12.45 -28.62 -32.50
N SER A 71 13.55 -27.91 -32.80
CA SER A 71 14.17 -27.88 -34.14
C SER A 71 15.13 -29.05 -34.36
N VAL A 72 14.59 -30.27 -34.31
CA VAL A 72 15.20 -31.42 -35.03
C VAL A 72 15.03 -31.25 -36.55
N LEU A 73 14.31 -30.22 -37.03
CA LEU A 73 14.07 -29.95 -38.45
C LEU A 73 14.39 -28.49 -38.85
N GLY A 74 15.61 -28.26 -39.35
CA GLY A 74 15.85 -27.38 -40.50
C GLY A 74 16.17 -25.89 -40.24
N ILE A 75 17.27 -25.46 -40.85
CA ILE A 75 17.88 -24.11 -40.87
C ILE A 75 16.95 -23.00 -41.43
N GLY A 76 15.76 -23.32 -41.95
CA GLY A 76 14.80 -22.34 -42.50
C GLY A 76 14.13 -21.42 -41.46
N VAL A 77 14.16 -21.75 -40.17
CA VAL A 77 13.41 -21.04 -39.11
C VAL A 77 14.09 -19.73 -38.67
N GLY A 78 15.41 -19.59 -38.83
CA GLY A 78 16.15 -18.41 -38.37
C GLY A 78 15.82 -17.10 -39.10
N ILE A 79 15.43 -17.18 -40.37
CA ILE A 79 15.08 -16.01 -41.20
C ILE A 79 13.68 -15.50 -40.83
N ILE A 80 12.75 -16.41 -40.52
CA ILE A 80 11.38 -16.07 -40.11
C ILE A 80 11.38 -15.39 -38.74
N SER A 81 12.20 -15.85 -37.78
CA SER A 81 12.31 -15.20 -36.46
C SER A 81 12.93 -13.79 -36.52
N GLY A 82 13.92 -13.57 -37.41
CA GLY A 82 14.52 -12.24 -37.60
C GLY A 82 13.56 -11.25 -38.27
N GLY A 83 12.81 -11.70 -39.29
CA GLY A 83 11.77 -10.90 -39.95
C GLY A 83 10.59 -10.57 -39.03
N PHE A 84 10.16 -11.52 -38.19
CA PHE A 84 9.10 -11.28 -37.20
C PHE A 84 9.55 -10.31 -36.11
N ALA A 85 10.78 -10.43 -35.59
CA ALA A 85 11.33 -9.51 -34.60
C ALA A 85 11.49 -8.08 -35.17
N ALA A 86 11.92 -7.94 -36.43
CA ALA A 86 12.03 -6.66 -37.11
C ALA A 86 10.65 -6.04 -37.43
N TYR A 87 9.66 -6.85 -37.83
CA TYR A 87 8.28 -6.42 -38.07
C TYR A 87 7.58 -6.00 -36.76
N TYR A 88 7.78 -6.77 -35.68
CA TYR A 88 7.29 -6.41 -34.34
C TYR A 88 7.97 -5.13 -33.86
N ALA A 89 9.30 -5.01 -33.99
CA ALA A 89 10.03 -3.81 -33.65
C ALA A 89 9.58 -2.59 -34.48
N TYR A 90 9.26 -2.75 -35.77
CA TYR A 90 8.79 -1.66 -36.64
C TYR A 90 7.38 -1.18 -36.27
N ASN A 91 6.44 -2.11 -36.03
CA ASN A 91 5.09 -1.74 -35.60
C ASN A 91 5.07 -1.11 -34.20
N TYR A 92 5.88 -1.62 -33.27
CA TYR A 92 6.00 -1.12 -31.89
C TYR A 92 6.88 0.15 -31.76
N SER A 93 7.85 0.34 -32.66
CA SER A 93 8.68 1.55 -32.81
C SER A 93 7.85 2.76 -33.25
N SER A 94 6.76 2.53 -33.99
CA SER A 94 5.96 3.63 -34.50
C SER A 94 5.31 4.48 -33.41
N GLY A 95 5.06 3.94 -32.19
CA GLY A 95 4.79 4.62 -30.91
C GLY A 95 3.67 5.68 -30.84
N LYS A 96 3.19 6.16 -31.98
CA LYS A 96 2.27 7.26 -32.21
C LYS A 96 0.87 6.72 -32.43
N LYS A 97 0.73 5.58 -33.13
CA LYS A 97 -0.56 4.88 -33.30
C LYS A 97 -1.04 4.28 -31.99
N ASP A 98 -0.16 3.62 -31.22
CA ASP A 98 -0.52 3.06 -29.91
C ASP A 98 -0.78 4.13 -28.84
N LYS A 99 -0.06 5.26 -28.86
CA LYS A 99 -0.38 6.40 -27.99
C LYS A 99 -1.68 7.09 -28.38
N ALA A 100 -1.99 7.21 -29.68
CA ALA A 100 -3.26 7.76 -30.15
C ALA A 100 -4.44 6.85 -29.78
N LEU A 101 -4.33 5.54 -30.02
CA LEU A 101 -5.31 4.53 -29.60
C LEU A 101 -5.46 4.46 -28.08
N ALA A 102 -4.36 4.55 -27.31
CA ALA A 102 -4.42 4.62 -25.85
C ALA A 102 -5.07 5.92 -25.38
N LYS A 103 -4.78 7.05 -26.01
CA LYS A 103 -5.40 8.36 -25.70
C LYS A 103 -6.89 8.36 -26.02
N GLU A 104 -7.29 7.76 -27.13
CA GLU A 104 -8.69 7.59 -27.51
C GLU A 104 -9.44 6.68 -26.52
N LYS A 105 -8.88 5.51 -26.17
CA LYS A 105 -9.44 4.62 -25.15
C LYS A 105 -9.52 5.28 -23.78
N VAL A 106 -8.49 6.04 -23.38
CA VAL A 106 -8.52 6.82 -22.13
C VAL A 106 -9.60 7.89 -22.18
N ALA A 107 -9.79 8.58 -23.31
CA ALA A 107 -10.87 9.55 -23.47
C ALA A 107 -12.25 8.89 -23.36
N GLN A 108 -12.45 7.73 -24.00
CA GLN A 108 -13.68 6.94 -23.89
C GLN A 108 -13.94 6.48 -22.44
N TYR A 109 -12.93 5.94 -21.75
CA TYR A 109 -13.09 5.53 -20.35
C TYR A 109 -13.34 6.71 -19.41
N ARG A 110 -12.73 7.87 -19.64
CA ARG A 110 -13.02 9.09 -18.88
C ARG A 110 -14.45 9.59 -19.11
N GLN A 111 -14.94 9.52 -20.35
CA GLN A 111 -16.34 9.84 -20.65
C GLN A 111 -17.30 8.86 -19.96
N LEU A 112 -17.01 7.56 -19.96
CA LEU A 112 -17.79 6.55 -19.24
C LEU A 112 -17.77 6.79 -17.73
N ALA A 113 -16.60 7.08 -17.14
CA ALA A 113 -16.49 7.41 -15.72
C ALA A 113 -17.29 8.66 -15.36
N SER A 114 -17.25 9.70 -16.21
CA SER A 114 -18.02 10.93 -16.02
C SER A 114 -19.53 10.69 -16.08
N LYS A 115 -19.99 9.91 -17.07
CA LYS A 115 -21.41 9.51 -17.19
C LYS A 115 -21.86 8.69 -15.98
N ALA A 116 -21.11 7.67 -15.60
CA ALA A 116 -21.41 6.84 -14.44
C ALA A 116 -21.44 7.66 -13.13
N LYS A 117 -20.55 8.65 -12.99
CA LYS A 117 -20.58 9.57 -11.85
C LYS A 117 -21.84 10.43 -11.83
N ASN A 118 -22.24 10.98 -12.99
CA ASN A 118 -23.46 11.77 -13.10
C ASN A 118 -24.72 10.92 -12.81
N GLU A 119 -24.78 9.68 -13.34
CA GLU A 119 -25.87 8.75 -13.05
C GLU A 119 -25.94 8.36 -11.57
N LEU A 120 -24.78 8.24 -10.92
CA LEU A 120 -24.71 8.02 -9.47
C LEU A 120 -25.23 9.24 -8.69
N GLU A 121 -24.86 10.44 -9.09
CA GLU A 121 -25.32 11.69 -8.46
C GLU A 121 -26.84 11.85 -8.60
N ILE A 122 -27.38 11.64 -9.80
CA ILE A 122 -28.83 11.65 -10.06
C ILE A 122 -29.54 10.60 -9.20
N TYR A 123 -28.98 9.39 -9.09
CA TYR A 123 -29.55 8.34 -8.26
C TYR A 123 -29.57 8.72 -6.78
N GLN A 124 -28.47 9.29 -6.26
CA GLN A 124 -28.38 9.76 -4.87
C GLN A 124 -29.31 10.93 -4.57
N SER A 125 -29.61 11.76 -5.58
CA SER A 125 -30.58 12.86 -5.47
C SER A 125 -32.02 12.46 -5.76
N SER A 126 -32.29 11.19 -6.07
CA SER A 126 -33.66 10.73 -6.33
C SER A 126 -34.47 10.64 -5.04
N ASP A 127 -35.75 10.98 -5.11
CA ASP A 127 -36.67 10.89 -3.95
C ASP A 127 -36.68 9.47 -3.38
N ALA A 128 -36.71 8.44 -4.25
CA ALA A 128 -36.66 7.04 -3.83
C ALA A 128 -35.40 6.70 -2.98
N PHE A 129 -34.25 7.27 -3.32
CA PHE A 129 -33.02 7.09 -2.54
C PHE A 129 -33.12 7.82 -1.20
N ILE A 130 -33.55 9.08 -1.22
CA ILE A 130 -33.63 9.93 -0.03
C ILE A 130 -34.65 9.36 0.97
N ASP A 131 -35.85 9.02 0.50
CA ASP A 131 -36.94 8.48 1.31
C ASP A 131 -36.57 7.14 1.94
N SER A 132 -35.85 6.27 1.20
CA SER A 132 -35.41 4.97 1.73
C SER A 132 -34.42 5.09 2.90
N LEU A 133 -33.79 6.25 3.08
CA LEU A 133 -32.79 6.50 4.11
C LEU A 133 -33.22 7.57 5.13
N ASP A 134 -34.43 8.13 5.01
CA ASP A 134 -34.87 9.26 5.85
C ASP A 134 -34.99 8.88 7.34
N PHE A 135 -35.38 7.64 7.62
CA PHE A 135 -35.51 7.12 8.98
C PHE A 135 -34.16 6.88 9.69
N LEU A 136 -33.05 6.89 8.95
CA LEU A 136 -31.70 6.67 9.47
C LEU A 136 -31.04 7.99 9.84
N LEU A 137 -30.32 7.98 10.96
CA LEU A 137 -29.42 9.08 11.31
C LEU A 137 -28.29 9.19 10.25
N PRO A 138 -27.79 10.41 9.96
CA PRO A 138 -26.76 10.62 8.93
C PRO A 138 -25.54 9.70 9.06
N GLU A 139 -25.07 9.47 10.28
CA GLU A 139 -23.95 8.59 10.62
C GLU A 139 -24.22 7.09 10.38
N MET A 140 -25.48 6.70 10.18
CA MET A 140 -25.93 5.33 9.92
C MET A 140 -26.36 5.11 8.46
N LYS A 141 -26.21 6.11 7.58
CA LYS A 141 -26.51 6.01 6.13
C LYS A 141 -25.38 5.31 5.36
N ASP A 142 -24.90 4.21 5.93
CA ASP A 142 -23.86 3.34 5.42
C ASP A 142 -24.38 1.90 5.35
N ILE A 143 -23.94 1.14 4.34
CA ILE A 143 -24.41 -0.21 4.10
C ILE A 143 -24.13 -1.15 5.28
N TYR A 144 -23.00 -0.96 5.97
CA TYR A 144 -22.62 -1.80 7.11
C TYR A 144 -23.45 -1.47 8.36
N ALA A 145 -23.71 -0.19 8.63
CA ALA A 145 -24.59 0.26 9.70
C ALA A 145 -26.01 -0.31 9.53
N VAL A 146 -26.57 -0.22 8.32
CA VAL A 146 -27.89 -0.79 8.02
C VAL A 146 -27.92 -2.30 8.22
N ALA A 147 -26.89 -3.02 7.74
CA ALA A 147 -26.77 -4.46 7.94
C ALA A 147 -26.66 -4.83 9.43
N ALA A 148 -25.90 -4.05 10.21
CA ALA A 148 -25.74 -4.25 11.65
C ALA A 148 -27.07 -4.03 12.39
N LEU A 149 -27.78 -2.94 12.10
CA LEU A 149 -29.09 -2.63 12.68
C LEU A 149 -30.12 -3.71 12.34
N TYR A 150 -30.15 -4.18 11.09
CA TYR A 150 -30.99 -5.30 10.68
C TYR A 150 -30.68 -6.55 11.50
N ASN A 151 -29.39 -6.88 11.65
CA ASN A 151 -28.97 -8.05 12.42
C ASN A 151 -29.33 -7.95 13.91
N ILE A 152 -29.14 -6.77 14.52
CA ILE A 152 -29.51 -6.52 15.93
C ILE A 152 -31.00 -6.75 16.15
N LEU A 153 -31.86 -6.25 15.25
CA LEU A 153 -33.30 -6.50 15.32
C LEU A 153 -33.61 -7.98 15.04
N ASN A 154 -33.12 -8.54 13.94
CA ASN A 154 -33.43 -9.91 13.51
C ASN A 154 -33.03 -10.95 14.56
N SER A 155 -31.88 -10.78 15.20
CA SER A 155 -31.39 -11.68 16.26
C SER A 155 -32.14 -11.57 17.59
N GLY A 156 -33.08 -10.62 17.71
CA GLY A 156 -33.79 -10.36 18.97
C GLY A 156 -32.91 -9.69 20.03
N ARG A 157 -31.77 -9.13 19.64
CA ARG A 157 -30.91 -8.36 20.54
C ARG A 157 -31.53 -7.02 20.88
N ALA A 158 -32.47 -6.51 20.08
CA ALA A 158 -33.27 -5.34 20.39
C ALA A 158 -34.74 -5.59 20.02
N ASP A 159 -35.64 -5.04 20.83
CA ASP A 159 -37.09 -5.17 20.63
C ASP A 159 -37.70 -3.97 19.88
N ASN A 160 -37.03 -2.83 19.92
CA ASN A 160 -37.48 -1.59 19.28
C ASN A 160 -36.32 -0.82 18.65
N TRP A 161 -36.67 0.18 17.83
CA TRP A 161 -35.70 0.98 17.07
C TRP A 161 -34.68 1.71 17.95
N LYS A 162 -35.13 2.31 19.05
CA LYS A 162 -34.26 3.03 19.98
C LYS A 162 -33.23 2.10 20.62
N GLU A 163 -33.64 0.91 21.02
CA GLU A 163 -32.74 -0.09 21.56
C GLU A 163 -31.75 -0.59 20.51
N ALA A 164 -32.19 -0.79 19.26
CA ALA A 164 -31.31 -1.20 18.17
C ALA A 164 -30.21 -0.16 17.91
N ILE A 165 -30.57 1.13 17.84
CA ILE A 165 -29.63 2.25 17.71
C ILE A 165 -28.64 2.25 18.88
N ASN A 166 -29.13 2.21 20.13
CA ASN A 166 -28.27 2.24 21.30
C ASN A 166 -27.26 1.09 21.32
N LYS A 167 -27.66 -0.11 20.88
CA LYS A 167 -26.75 -1.26 20.79
C LYS A 167 -25.72 -1.09 19.69
N TYR A 168 -26.15 -0.59 18.53
CA TYR A 168 -25.24 -0.28 17.44
C TYR A 168 -24.17 0.74 17.87
N ASP A 169 -24.57 1.85 18.50
CA ASP A 169 -23.64 2.86 18.99
C ASP A 169 -22.66 2.30 20.01
N THR A 170 -23.15 1.45 20.92
CA THR A 170 -22.32 0.76 21.91
C THR A 170 -21.27 -0.13 21.23
N GLU A 171 -21.66 -0.88 20.20
CA GLU A 171 -20.73 -1.72 19.42
C GLU A 171 -19.69 -0.88 18.69
N ILE A 172 -20.09 0.23 18.06
CA ILE A 172 -19.17 1.13 17.37
C ILE A 172 -18.18 1.78 18.34
N HIS A 173 -18.65 2.23 19.50
CA HIS A 173 -17.78 2.78 20.54
C HIS A 173 -16.77 1.76 21.03
N ARG A 174 -17.23 0.52 21.30
CA ARG A 174 -16.36 -0.58 21.71
C ARG A 174 -15.31 -0.90 20.63
N PHE A 175 -15.73 -1.01 19.38
CA PHE A 175 -14.83 -1.27 18.26
C PHE A 175 -13.75 -0.19 18.12
N ARG A 176 -14.11 1.09 18.24
CA ARG A 176 -13.13 2.21 18.23
C ARG A 176 -12.15 2.12 19.40
N GLN A 177 -12.61 1.74 20.59
CA GLN A 177 -11.71 1.53 21.73
C GLN A 177 -10.74 0.37 21.48
N GLU A 178 -11.22 -0.75 20.95
CA GLU A 178 -10.39 -1.92 20.63
C GLU A 178 -9.33 -1.57 19.56
N GLN A 179 -9.69 -0.79 18.53
CA GLN A 179 -8.73 -0.29 17.54
C GLN A 179 -7.67 0.63 18.15
N ASN A 180 -8.08 1.61 18.95
CA ASN A 180 -7.15 2.54 19.61
C ASN A 180 -6.19 1.79 20.54
N GLN A 181 -6.69 0.81 21.29
CA GLN A 181 -5.84 -0.04 22.14
C GLN A 181 -4.82 -0.82 21.29
N GLN A 182 -5.24 -1.38 20.16
CA GLN A 182 -4.34 -2.10 19.27
C GLN A 182 -3.25 -1.19 18.68
N GLU A 183 -3.60 0.05 18.32
CA GLU A 183 -2.64 1.03 17.82
C GLU A 183 -1.63 1.43 18.91
N ILE A 184 -2.08 1.67 20.14
CA ILE A 184 -1.22 1.93 21.30
C ILE A 184 -0.25 0.77 21.51
N ILE A 185 -0.74 -0.48 21.47
CA ILE A 185 0.10 -1.68 21.63
C ILE A 185 1.16 -1.74 20.51
N ASN A 186 0.78 -1.45 19.27
CA ASN A 186 1.71 -1.45 18.15
C ASN A 186 2.79 -0.36 18.29
N ASN A 187 2.39 0.84 18.71
CA ASN A 187 3.31 1.95 18.97
C ASN A 187 4.26 1.63 20.12
N GLN A 188 3.76 1.03 21.21
CA GLN A 188 4.60 0.58 22.33
C GLN A 188 5.60 -0.50 21.91
N LYS A 189 5.18 -1.49 21.11
CA LYS A 189 6.09 -2.50 20.55
C LYS A 189 7.19 -1.86 19.72
N GLN A 190 6.86 -0.88 18.88
CA GLN A 190 7.85 -0.18 18.06
C GLN A 190 8.83 0.63 18.92
N GLN A 191 8.33 1.32 19.96
CA GLN A 191 9.18 2.05 20.91
C GLN A 191 10.11 1.10 21.68
N MET A 192 9.63 -0.07 22.11
CA MET A 192 10.46 -1.09 22.76
C MET A 192 11.58 -1.59 21.84
N MET A 193 11.27 -1.89 20.57
CA MET A 193 12.29 -2.29 19.60
C MET A 193 13.35 -1.20 19.38
N ASN A 194 12.92 0.05 19.28
CA ASN A 194 13.84 1.18 19.13
C ASN A 194 14.72 1.37 20.39
N ALA A 195 14.15 1.19 21.59
CA ALA A 195 14.90 1.25 22.83
C ALA A 195 15.93 0.11 22.94
N GLU A 196 15.57 -1.10 22.51
CA GLU A 196 16.50 -2.24 22.44
C GLU A 196 17.66 -1.97 21.48
N GLN A 197 17.36 -1.44 20.28
CA GLN A 197 18.38 -1.02 19.32
C GLN A 197 19.30 0.06 19.91
N ASN A 198 18.74 1.05 20.60
CA ASN A 198 19.53 2.08 21.27
C ASN A 198 20.43 1.51 22.36
N ASN A 199 19.96 0.55 23.16
CA ASN A 199 20.79 -0.12 24.15
C ASN A 199 21.95 -0.90 23.52
N ILE A 200 21.71 -1.57 22.38
CA ILE A 200 22.78 -2.23 21.61
C ILE A 200 23.82 -1.22 21.12
N LEU A 201 23.36 -0.06 20.60
CA LEU A 201 24.25 1.01 20.15
C LEU A 201 25.07 1.60 21.30
N LEU A 202 24.45 1.86 22.45
CA LEU A 202 25.14 2.35 23.65
C LEU A 202 26.21 1.36 24.12
N ASN A 203 25.90 0.07 24.16
CA ASN A 203 26.89 -0.95 24.50
C ASN A 203 28.09 -0.95 23.54
N ARG A 204 27.85 -0.80 22.23
CA ARG A 204 28.93 -0.68 21.23
C ARG A 204 29.78 0.57 21.46
N VAL A 205 29.17 1.71 21.77
CA VAL A 205 29.89 2.95 22.10
C VAL A 205 30.77 2.75 23.33
N THR A 206 30.23 2.15 24.40
CA THR A 206 30.99 1.85 25.62
C THR A 206 32.18 0.92 25.33
N THR A 207 32.00 -0.13 24.53
CA THR A 207 33.11 -1.01 24.10
C THR A 207 34.16 -0.26 23.29
N SER A 208 33.74 0.62 22.36
CA SER A 208 34.66 1.45 21.58
C SER A 208 35.46 2.42 22.46
N ILE A 209 34.82 3.05 23.45
CA ILE A 209 35.50 3.92 24.42
C ILE A 209 36.53 3.13 25.23
N GLY A 210 36.17 1.92 25.70
CA GLY A 210 37.10 1.04 26.40
C GLY A 210 38.34 0.69 25.56
N ALA A 211 38.15 0.37 24.28
CA ALA A 211 39.25 0.11 23.35
C ALA A 211 40.12 1.34 23.10
N GLN A 212 39.52 2.53 22.94
CA GLN A 212 40.26 3.79 22.80
C GLN A 212 41.08 4.10 24.05
N ASN A 213 40.52 3.93 25.24
CA ASN A 213 41.24 4.14 26.50
C ASN A 213 42.44 3.19 26.64
N ALA A 214 42.30 1.92 26.24
CA ALA A 214 43.42 0.97 26.21
C ALA A 214 44.52 1.38 25.22
N MET A 215 44.14 1.89 24.03
CA MET A 215 45.10 2.42 23.07
C MET A 215 45.81 3.67 23.60
N ILE A 216 45.09 4.60 24.22
CA ILE A 216 45.68 5.80 24.85
C ILE A 216 46.68 5.39 25.94
N ALA A 217 46.32 4.44 26.81
CA ALA A 217 47.23 3.93 27.84
C ALA A 217 48.50 3.32 27.24
N THR A 218 48.38 2.59 26.13
CA THR A 218 49.52 2.02 25.40
C THR A 218 50.42 3.12 24.81
N GLN A 219 49.82 4.16 24.23
CA GLN A 219 50.56 5.31 23.70
C GLN A 219 51.30 6.08 24.81
N ILE A 220 50.67 6.29 25.97
CA ILE A 220 51.31 6.91 27.14
C ILE A 220 52.55 6.09 27.56
N ALA A 221 52.41 4.77 27.68
CA ALA A 221 53.54 3.90 28.04
C ALA A 221 54.68 3.95 27.01
N GLN A 222 54.37 4.09 25.71
CA GLN A 222 55.37 4.28 24.66
C GLN A 222 56.08 5.64 24.79
N ILE A 223 55.33 6.72 25.04
CA ILE A 223 55.88 8.06 25.25
C ILE A 223 56.82 8.08 26.46
N ASP A 224 56.45 7.43 27.56
CA ASP A 224 57.31 7.31 28.74
C ASP A 224 58.63 6.59 28.43
N ASN A 225 58.59 5.52 27.62
CA ASN A 225 59.80 4.82 27.20
C ASN A 225 60.68 5.67 26.26
N ILE A 226 60.07 6.44 25.36
CA ILE A 226 60.80 7.40 24.50
C ILE A 226 61.45 8.48 25.36
N ASN A 227 60.73 9.05 26.33
CA ASN A 227 61.26 10.06 27.24
C ASN A 227 62.45 9.51 28.03
N LYS A 228 62.34 8.32 28.62
CA LYS A 228 63.46 7.66 29.32
C LYS A 228 64.68 7.47 28.42
N THR A 229 64.46 7.02 27.19
CA THR A 229 65.54 6.85 26.20
C THR A 229 66.18 8.18 25.85
N THR A 230 65.38 9.23 25.66
CA THR A 230 65.85 10.58 25.34
C THR A 230 66.67 11.18 26.49
N THR A 231 66.23 10.98 27.74
CA THR A 231 66.98 11.38 28.93
C THR A 231 68.30 10.62 29.04
N SER A 232 68.31 9.30 28.78
CA SER A 232 69.53 8.49 28.75
C SER A 232 70.54 9.03 27.73
N ILE A 233 70.10 9.25 26.50
CA ILE A 233 70.92 9.81 25.41
C ILE A 233 71.47 11.19 25.80
N GLY A 234 70.64 12.06 26.39
CA GLY A 234 71.10 13.36 26.89
C GLY A 234 72.18 13.25 27.97
N SER A 235 72.08 12.26 28.85
CA SER A 235 73.11 11.98 29.85
C SER A 235 74.41 11.48 29.21
N ASP A 236 74.32 10.60 28.22
CA ASP A 236 75.48 10.04 27.51
C ASP A 236 76.22 11.13 26.71
N ILE A 237 75.47 12.02 26.04
CA ILE A 237 76.04 13.17 25.32
C ILE A 237 76.79 14.10 26.28
N ASN A 238 76.21 14.40 27.45
CA ASN A 238 76.88 15.22 28.45
C ASN A 238 78.15 14.55 29.02
N ALA A 239 78.14 13.22 29.18
CA ALA A 239 79.30 12.46 29.62
C ALA A 239 80.43 12.48 28.58
N ILE A 240 80.10 12.45 27.28
CA ILE A 240 81.08 12.58 26.19
C ILE A 240 81.67 13.99 26.13
N LYS A 241 80.84 15.04 26.29
CA LYS A 241 81.28 16.44 26.23
C LYS A 241 82.22 16.84 27.37
N ASN A 242 82.15 16.13 28.49
CA ASN A 242 82.98 16.37 29.68
C ASN A 242 84.22 15.46 29.76
N ARG A 243 84.55 14.74 28.68
CA ARG A 243 85.82 14.03 28.48
C ARG A 243 86.71 14.79 27.51
#